data_AF-A0AAE2MN63-F1
#
_entry.id   AF-A0AAE2MN63-F1
#
_cell.length_a   1.000
_cell.length_b   1.000
_cell.length_c   1.000
_cell.angle_alpha   90.00
_cell.angle_beta   90.00
_cell.angle_gamma   90.00
#
_symmetry.space_group_name_H-M   'P 1'
#
loop_
_entity.id
_entity.type
_entity.pdbx_description
1 polymer ?
#
loop_
_entity_poly.entity_id
_entity_poly.type
_entity_poly.pdbx_seq_one_letter_code
_entity_poly.pdbx_strand_id
1 'polypeptide(L)' 'MVFGWMPALSIYFKDPDGHSIEFISILDDTPDRSFGVRPFSEWQARA' A
#
# COMPACT_ATOMS: atom_id res chain seq x y z
N MET A 1 -3.61 1.41 -0.05
CA MET A 1 -3.51 -0.06 0.11
C MET A 1 -2.07 -0.42 0.42
N VAL A 2 -1.83 -1.49 1.17
CA VAL A 2 -0.49 -2.04 1.38
C VAL A 2 -0.32 -3.33 0.62
N PHE A 3 0.80 -3.48 -0.08
CA PHE A 3 1.23 -4.74 -0.69
C PHE A 3 2.09 -5.52 0.32
N GLY A 4 1.58 -6.62 0.87
CA GLY A 4 2.28 -7.35 1.92
C GLY A 4 3.58 -8.03 1.47
N TRP A 5 3.61 -8.55 0.24
CA TRP A 5 4.80 -9.23 -0.32
C TRP A 5 5.97 -8.28 -0.65
N MET A 6 5.69 -6.99 -0.72
CA MET A 6 6.66 -5.90 -0.91
C MET A 6 6.10 -4.74 -0.10
N PRO A 7 6.36 -4.68 1.21
CA PRO A 7 5.73 -3.73 2.14
C PRO A 7 5.78 -2.32 1.58
N ALA A 8 4.66 -1.88 1.01
CA ALA A 8 4.58 -0.61 0.33
C ALA A 8 3.15 -0.09 0.42
N LEU A 9 3.01 1.16 0.87
CA LEU A 9 1.76 1.89 0.88
C LEU A 9 1.58 2.56 -0.48
N SER A 10 0.48 2.24 -1.15
CA SER A 10 0.05 2.83 -2.40
C SER A 10 -1.25 3.61 -2.25
N ILE A 11 -1.30 4.81 -2.81
CA ILE A 11 -2.46 5.70 -2.87
C ILE A 11 -2.74 6.00 -4.35
N TYR A 12 -3.96 5.72 -4.77
CA TYR A 12 -4.43 6.03 -6.12
C TYR A 12 -5.35 7.23 -6.09
N PHE A 13 -5.14 8.16 -7.01
CA PHE A 13 -6.00 9.33 -7.17
C PHE A 13 -6.07 9.74 -8.65
N LYS A 14 -7.01 10.62 -8.95
CA LYS A 14 -7.16 11.22 -10.27
C LYS A 14 -6.50 12.59 -10.30
N ASP A 15 -5.73 12.86 -11.34
CA ASP A 15 -5.30 14.22 -11.65
C ASP A 15 -6.47 15.03 -12.25
N PRO A 16 -6.33 16.35 -12.49
CA PRO A 16 -7.39 17.16 -13.08
C PRO A 16 -7.85 16.68 -14.46
N ASP A 17 -7.00 15.97 -15.21
CA ASP A 17 -7.31 15.41 -16.53
C ASP A 17 -7.98 14.03 -16.46
N GLY A 18 -8.10 13.44 -15.26
CA GLY A 18 -8.73 12.13 -15.02
C GLY A 18 -7.80 10.93 -15.18
N HIS A 19 -6.49 11.14 -15.36
CA HIS A 19 -5.48 10.08 -15.34
C HIS A 19 -5.37 9.47 -13.94
N SER A 20 -5.15 8.15 -13.90
CA SER A 20 -4.87 7.48 -12.62
C SER A 20 -3.40 7.65 -12.27
N ILE A 21 -3.11 8.27 -11.13
CA ILE A 21 -1.76 8.40 -10.59
C ILE A 21 -1.63 7.53 -9.35
N GLU A 22 -0.48 6.88 -9.21
CA GLU A 22 -0.08 6.14 -8.03
C GLU A 22 1.02 6.90 -7.27
N PHE A 23 0.81 7.12 -5.98
CA PHE A 23 1.87 7.49 -5.05
C PHE A 23 2.20 6.28 -4.18
N ILE A 24 3.44 5.80 -4.28
CA ILE A 24 3.91 4.60 -3.59
C ILE A 24 5.13 4.89 -2.71
N SER A 25 5.11 4.37 -1.48
CA SER A 25 6.23 4.41 -0.55
C SER A 25 6.50 3.02 -0.01
N ILE A 26 7.78 2.62 -0.01
CA ILE A 26 8.24 1.40 0.65
C ILE A 26 8.17 1.63 2.17
N LEU A 27 7.75 0.61 2.92
CA LEU A 27 7.69 0.59 4.38
C LEU A 27 8.88 -0.22 4.92
N ASP A 28 9.43 0.17 6.06
CA ASP A 28 10.60 -0.47 6.69
C ASP A 28 10.29 -1.81 7.39
N ASP A 29 9.20 -2.45 7.00
CA ASP A 29 8.73 -3.71 7.54
C ASP A 29 9.27 -4.91 6.75
N THR A 30 9.21 -6.10 7.36
CA THR A 30 9.51 -7.35 6.64
C THR A 30 8.35 -7.77 5.73
N PRO A 31 8.63 -8.35 4.55
CA PRO A 31 7.58 -8.86 3.67
C PRO A 31 6.70 -9.92 4.33
N ASP A 32 5.38 -9.76 4.19
CA ASP A 32 4.37 -10.73 4.60
C ASP A 32 3.44 -11.06 3.42
N ARG A 33 3.74 -12.18 2.75
CA ARG A 33 2.93 -12.66 1.63
C ARG A 33 1.50 -13.02 2.03
N SER A 34 1.30 -13.47 3.27
CA SER A 34 -0.03 -13.85 3.77
C SER A 34 -0.92 -12.63 4.01
N PHE A 35 -0.32 -11.44 4.14
CA PHE A 35 -1.06 -10.20 4.24
C PHE A 35 -1.81 -9.85 2.94
N GLY A 36 -1.28 -10.21 1.77
CA GLY A 36 -1.91 -9.89 0.49
C GLY A 36 -1.96 -8.38 0.22
N VAL A 37 -3.09 -7.89 -0.32
CA VAL A 37 -3.31 -6.45 -0.56
C VAL A 37 -4.49 -5.96 0.28
N ARG A 38 -4.21 -5.15 1.29
CA ARG A 38 -5.21 -4.75 2.30
C ARG A 38 -5.04 -3.30 2.77
N PRO A 39 -5.98 -2.72 3.54
CA PRO A 39 -5.88 -1.36 4.06
C PRO A 39 -4.63 -1.13 4.93
N PHE A 40 -4.14 0.11 4.95
CA PHE A 40 -3.01 0.49 5.81
C PHE A 40 -3.33 0.37 7.30
N SER A 41 -4.57 0.64 7.70
CA SER A 41 -5.02 0.45 9.09
C SER A 41 -4.87 -0.99 9.56
N GLU A 42 -5.20 -1.97 8.70
CA GLU A 42 -4.96 -3.38 9.00
C GLU A 42 -3.46 -3.71 9.03
N TRP A 43 -2.64 -3.08 8.18
CA TRP A 43 -1.19 -3.26 8.22
C TRP A 43 -0.60 -2.80 9.57
N GLN A 44 -1.02 -1.63 10.06
CA GLN A 44 -0.58 -1.06 11.33
C GLN A 44 -1.06 -1.86 12.56
N ALA A 45 -2.17 -2.59 12.45
CA ALA A 45 -2.73 -3.38 13.54
C ALA A 45 -2.08 -4.77 13.71
N ARG A 46 -1.13 -5.16 12.86
CA ARG A 46 -0.46 -6.49 12.86
C ARG A 46 0.62 -6.68 13.94
N ALA A 47 0.57 -5.90 15.01
CA ALA A 47 1.53 -5.96 16.12
C ALA A 47 1.87 -7.40 16.53
#